data_AF-A0A962QZ00-F1
#
_entry.id   AF-A0A962QZ00-F1
#
_cell.length_a   1.000
_cell.length_b   1.000
_cell.length_c   1.000
_cell.angle_alpha   90.00
_cell.angle_beta   90.00
_cell.angle_gamma   90.00
#
_symmetry.space_group_name_H-M   'P 1'
#
loop_
_entity.id
_entity.type
_entity.pdbx_description
1 polymer ?
#
loop_
_entity_poly.entity_id
_entity_poly.type
_entity_poly.pdbx_seq_one_letter_code
_entity_poly.pdbx_strand_id
1 'polypeptide(L)'
;MIEKAYINSLMSAAAYVDWSKTNAEIRAALLNESGLTEQQINETFLDPQAKFTLYSYAEYSSGFSATIFKERATGALTVAFRGTELEDIVADGIADLLVLLGNPNSVLGLFFNQSNNIGDFLSAAGLDVDGRLQQPLNFTGHSLGGYLALMAGYQYSADFGQINTYNGLGMRRTEALDETIANAFEGIFIDGSRITNYFADKGVE
;
A
#
# COMPACT_ATOMS: atom_id res chain seq x y z
N MET A 1 -0.43 -17.42 -9.59
CA MET A 1 0.25 -16.12 -9.77
C MET A 1 -0.79 -15.02 -10.05
N ILE A 2 -1.62 -15.16 -11.08
CA ILE A 2 -2.66 -14.17 -11.46
C ILE A 2 -3.67 -13.88 -10.34
N GLU A 3 -4.21 -14.92 -9.67
CA GLU A 3 -5.19 -14.71 -8.58
C GLU A 3 -4.62 -13.90 -7.41
N LYS A 4 -3.36 -14.16 -7.01
CA LYS A 4 -2.72 -13.42 -5.91
C LYS A 4 -2.50 -11.95 -6.27
N ALA A 5 -2.08 -11.66 -7.50
CA ALA A 5 -1.96 -10.29 -7.99
C ALA A 5 -3.33 -9.59 -7.98
N TYR A 6 -4.35 -10.23 -8.53
CA TYR A 6 -5.71 -9.67 -8.55
C TYR A 6 -6.24 -9.36 -7.14
N ILE A 7 -6.10 -10.28 -6.19
CA ILE A 7 -6.59 -10.06 -4.83
C ILE A 7 -5.81 -8.93 -4.12
N ASN A 8 -4.50 -8.84 -4.32
CA ASN A 8 -3.70 -7.75 -3.76
C ASN A 8 -4.06 -6.40 -4.41
N SER A 9 -4.41 -6.35 -5.70
CA SER A 9 -4.87 -5.10 -6.33
C SER A 9 -6.20 -4.62 -5.74
N LEU A 10 -7.13 -5.54 -5.46
CA LEU A 10 -8.38 -5.20 -4.76
C LEU A 10 -8.11 -4.63 -3.36
N MET A 11 -7.20 -5.23 -2.60
CA MET A 11 -6.81 -4.73 -1.27
C MET A 11 -6.13 -3.35 -1.35
N SER A 12 -5.30 -3.12 -2.38
CA SER A 12 -4.68 -1.81 -2.62
C SER A 12 -5.69 -0.73 -2.97
N ALA A 13 -6.71 -1.04 -3.78
CA ALA A 13 -7.81 -0.11 -4.06
C ALA A 13 -8.65 0.14 -2.80
N ALA A 14 -8.96 -0.92 -2.05
CA ALA A 14 -9.70 -0.87 -0.80
C ALA A 14 -8.98 -0.09 0.33
N ALA A 15 -7.67 0.16 0.22
CA ALA A 15 -6.92 0.97 1.18
C ALA A 15 -7.33 2.46 1.18
N TYR A 16 -8.04 2.92 0.14
CA TYR A 16 -8.52 4.30 0.05
C TYR A 16 -9.80 4.55 0.85
N VAL A 17 -10.51 3.48 1.24
CA VAL A 17 -11.78 3.58 1.96
C VAL A 17 -11.56 3.80 3.45
N ASP A 18 -12.39 4.64 4.07
CA ASP A 18 -12.47 4.76 5.52
C ASP A 18 -13.21 3.58 6.15
N TRP A 19 -12.45 2.63 6.70
CA TRP A 19 -12.97 1.40 7.31
C TRP A 19 -13.56 1.61 8.71
N SER A 20 -13.59 2.83 9.24
CA SER A 20 -14.28 3.15 10.50
C SER A 20 -15.80 3.35 10.32
N LYS A 21 -16.26 3.42 9.07
CA LYS A 21 -17.66 3.69 8.71
C LYS A 21 -18.56 2.45 8.78
N THR A 22 -19.86 2.64 8.55
CA THR A 22 -20.80 1.52 8.45
C THR A 22 -20.57 0.70 7.18
N ASN A 23 -20.97 -0.58 7.17
CA ASN A 23 -20.85 -1.41 5.96
C ASN A 23 -21.57 -0.83 4.73
N ALA A 24 -22.63 -0.03 4.92
CA ALA A 24 -23.32 0.63 3.82
C ALA A 24 -22.45 1.75 3.20
N GLU A 25 -21.79 2.55 4.05
CA GLU A 25 -20.86 3.60 3.62
C GLU A 25 -19.59 3.00 3.00
N ILE A 26 -19.00 1.98 3.63
CA ILE A 26 -17.83 1.25 3.08
C ILE A 26 -18.17 0.67 1.71
N ARG A 27 -19.34 0.04 1.55
CA ARG A 27 -19.80 -0.47 0.27
C ARG A 27 -19.89 0.64 -0.77
N ALA A 28 -20.50 1.77 -0.42
CA ALA A 28 -20.63 2.91 -1.32
C ALA A 28 -19.26 3.45 -1.77
N ALA A 29 -18.30 3.58 -0.85
CA ALA A 29 -16.94 4.02 -1.18
C ALA A 29 -16.20 3.02 -2.08
N LEU A 30 -16.27 1.71 -1.77
CA LEU A 30 -15.66 0.68 -2.61
C LEU A 30 -16.22 0.66 -4.04
N LEU A 31 -17.52 0.92 -4.21
CA LEU A 31 -18.17 1.00 -5.52
C LEU A 31 -17.77 2.27 -6.28
N ASN A 32 -17.90 3.43 -5.64
CA ASN A 32 -17.88 4.72 -6.33
C ASN A 32 -16.48 5.33 -6.41
N GLU A 33 -15.64 5.06 -5.41
CA GLU A 33 -14.30 5.66 -5.29
C GLU A 33 -13.23 4.65 -5.70
N SER A 34 -13.32 3.41 -5.20
CA SER A 34 -12.34 2.37 -5.55
C SER A 34 -12.64 1.65 -6.88
N GLY A 35 -13.81 1.87 -7.49
CA GLY A 35 -14.22 1.27 -8.75
C GLY A 35 -14.43 -0.26 -8.70
N LEU A 36 -14.64 -0.83 -7.51
CA LEU A 36 -14.93 -2.25 -7.37
C LEU A 36 -16.37 -2.55 -7.78
N THR A 37 -16.59 -3.77 -8.23
CA THR A 37 -17.93 -4.32 -8.48
C THR A 37 -18.55 -4.86 -7.19
N GLU A 38 -19.89 -4.93 -7.13
CA GLU A 38 -20.62 -5.57 -6.03
C GLU A 38 -20.12 -6.99 -5.73
N GLN A 39 -19.85 -7.77 -6.79
CA GLN A 39 -19.34 -9.12 -6.64
C GLN A 39 -17.97 -9.13 -5.94
N GLN A 40 -17.04 -8.29 -6.38
CA GLN A 40 -15.72 -8.15 -5.74
C GLN A 40 -15.84 -7.75 -4.28
N ILE A 41 -16.71 -6.79 -3.96
CA ILE A 41 -16.90 -6.30 -2.59
C ILE A 41 -17.43 -7.39 -1.67
N ASN A 42 -18.48 -8.08 -2.10
CA ASN A 42 -19.14 -9.10 -1.30
C ASN A 42 -18.23 -10.33 -1.14
N GLU A 43 -17.64 -10.85 -2.22
CA GLU A 43 -16.77 -12.03 -2.15
C GLU A 43 -15.44 -11.77 -1.42
N THR A 44 -14.94 -10.53 -1.45
CA THR A 44 -13.60 -10.23 -0.91
C THR A 44 -13.64 -9.65 0.51
N PHE A 45 -14.59 -8.76 0.82
CA PHE A 45 -14.52 -7.94 2.05
C PHE A 45 -15.74 -8.00 2.96
N LEU A 46 -16.96 -7.87 2.43
CA LEU A 46 -18.12 -7.50 3.27
C LEU A 46 -19.07 -8.64 3.62
N ASP A 47 -19.13 -9.72 2.83
CA ASP A 47 -20.02 -10.84 3.18
C ASP A 47 -19.50 -11.62 4.40
N PRO A 48 -20.41 -12.28 5.15
CA PRO A 48 -20.01 -13.18 6.22
C PRO A 48 -19.03 -14.28 5.79
N GLN A 49 -19.08 -14.68 4.51
CA GLN A 49 -18.20 -15.68 3.88
C GLN A 49 -17.10 -15.06 3.02
N ALA A 50 -16.93 -13.73 3.06
CA ALA A 50 -15.91 -13.04 2.30
C ALA A 50 -14.50 -13.57 2.60
N LYS A 51 -13.62 -13.56 1.59
CA LYS A 51 -12.25 -14.10 1.72
C LYS A 51 -11.46 -13.43 2.84
N PHE A 52 -11.68 -12.14 3.07
CA PHE A 52 -10.98 -11.35 4.08
C PHE A 52 -11.92 -10.78 5.14
N THR A 53 -11.36 -10.53 6.30
CA THR A 53 -11.93 -9.67 7.35
C THR A 53 -11.02 -8.50 7.62
N LEU A 54 -11.60 -7.38 8.01
CA LEU A 54 -10.84 -6.28 8.60
C LEU A 54 -10.20 -6.74 9.92
N TYR A 55 -8.89 -6.56 10.05
CA TYR A 55 -8.13 -6.83 11.27
C TYR A 55 -7.84 -5.54 12.04
N SER A 56 -7.39 -4.50 11.33
CA SER A 56 -7.11 -3.18 11.90
C SER A 56 -7.16 -2.12 10.78
N TYR A 57 -7.41 -0.88 11.17
CA TYR A 57 -7.43 0.28 10.29
C TYR A 57 -6.96 1.50 11.08
N ALA A 58 -6.16 2.36 10.44
CA ALA A 58 -5.83 3.66 10.98
C ALA A 58 -5.65 4.69 9.87
N GLU A 59 -6.06 5.91 10.19
CA GLU A 59 -5.75 7.12 9.42
C GLU A 59 -5.22 8.18 10.39
N TYR A 60 -4.06 8.73 10.08
CA TYR A 60 -3.40 9.76 10.90
C TYR A 60 -3.52 11.13 10.25
N SER A 61 -3.45 12.18 11.07
CA SER A 61 -3.42 13.57 10.60
C SER A 61 -2.22 13.90 9.71
N SER A 62 -1.20 13.03 9.68
CA SER A 62 -0.06 13.10 8.76
C SER A 62 -0.41 12.74 7.31
N GLY A 63 -1.63 12.24 7.05
CA GLY A 63 -2.06 11.73 5.75
C GLY A 63 -1.76 10.23 5.54
N PHE A 64 -1.04 9.60 6.47
CA PHE A 64 -0.84 8.15 6.47
C PHE A 64 -2.17 7.44 6.72
N SER A 65 -2.48 6.45 5.89
CA SER A 65 -3.61 5.55 6.08
C SER A 65 -3.21 4.14 5.69
N ALA A 66 -3.60 3.17 6.52
CA ALA A 66 -3.33 1.77 6.27
C ALA A 66 -4.44 0.86 6.83
N THR A 67 -4.66 -0.24 6.13
CA THR A 67 -5.67 -1.25 6.47
C THR A 67 -5.02 -2.62 6.53
N ILE A 68 -5.30 -3.41 7.57
CA ILE A 68 -4.87 -4.80 7.68
C ILE A 68 -6.05 -5.70 7.37
N PHE A 69 -5.90 -6.52 6.34
CA PHE A 69 -6.84 -7.58 5.97
C PHE A 69 -6.31 -8.93 6.44
N LYS A 70 -7.17 -9.70 7.10
CA LYS A 70 -6.90 -11.08 7.51
C LYS A 70 -7.62 -12.05 6.60
N GLU A 71 -6.88 -12.93 5.93
CA GLU A 71 -7.47 -14.02 5.13
C GLU A 71 -8.13 -15.03 6.07
N ARG A 72 -9.42 -15.32 5.87
CA ARG A 72 -10.17 -16.23 6.76
C ARG A 72 -9.65 -17.66 6.74
N ALA A 73 -9.24 -18.14 5.56
CA ALA A 73 -8.86 -19.53 5.36
C ALA A 73 -7.51 -19.88 6.01
N THR A 74 -6.56 -18.95 6.00
CA THR A 74 -5.16 -19.19 6.40
C THR A 74 -4.75 -18.42 7.65
N GLY A 75 -5.48 -17.34 7.98
CA GLY A 75 -5.08 -16.38 9.01
C GLY A 75 -3.98 -15.40 8.57
N ALA A 76 -3.49 -15.49 7.32
CA ALA A 76 -2.45 -14.61 6.81
C ALA A 76 -2.91 -13.15 6.81
N LEU A 77 -1.98 -12.24 7.15
CA LEU A 77 -2.24 -10.80 7.21
C LEU A 77 -1.61 -10.08 6.03
N THR A 78 -2.35 -9.16 5.44
CA THR A 78 -1.87 -8.24 4.41
C THR A 78 -2.15 -6.82 4.84
N VAL A 79 -1.12 -5.99 4.90
CA VAL A 79 -1.23 -4.55 5.15
C VAL A 79 -1.30 -3.84 3.81
N ALA A 80 -2.40 -3.13 3.58
CA ALA A 80 -2.62 -2.31 2.42
C ALA A 80 -2.41 -0.83 2.79
N PHE A 81 -1.50 -0.16 2.10
CA PHE A 81 -1.21 1.25 2.33
C PHE A 81 -1.92 2.11 1.29
N ARG A 82 -2.56 3.19 1.76
CA ARG A 82 -3.14 4.21 0.90
C ARG A 82 -2.04 5.07 0.31
N GLY A 83 -2.09 5.34 -1.00
CA GLY A 83 -1.31 6.42 -1.60
C GLY A 83 -2.03 7.75 -1.46
N THR A 84 -1.37 8.87 -1.74
CA THR A 84 -2.12 10.11 -2.02
C THR A 84 -2.78 9.98 -3.39
N GLU A 85 -4.08 10.27 -3.48
CA GLU A 85 -4.76 10.29 -4.77
C GLU A 85 -4.11 11.32 -5.69
N LEU A 86 -3.70 10.86 -6.87
CA LEU A 86 -3.05 11.70 -7.86
C LEU A 86 -4.06 12.62 -8.57
N GLU A 87 -5.37 12.43 -8.39
CA GLU A 87 -6.43 13.19 -9.06
C GLU A 87 -6.55 14.64 -8.57
N ASP A 88 -6.43 14.89 -7.28
CA ASP A 88 -6.24 16.25 -6.72
C ASP A 88 -4.90 16.89 -7.13
N ILE A 89 -3.98 16.06 -7.64
CA ILE A 89 -2.64 16.41 -8.12
C ILE A 89 -2.63 16.54 -9.65
N VAL A 90 -3.67 16.13 -10.40
CA VAL A 90 -3.73 16.34 -11.87
C VAL A 90 -4.18 17.76 -12.23
N ALA A 91 -4.87 18.45 -11.32
CA ALA A 91 -5.24 19.85 -11.54
C ALA A 91 -4.07 20.84 -11.37
N ASP A 92 -3.04 20.52 -10.55
CA ASP A 92 -1.92 21.44 -10.27
C ASP A 92 -0.56 20.77 -9.88
N GLY A 93 -0.48 19.44 -9.70
CA GLY A 93 0.47 18.84 -8.76
C GLY A 93 1.38 17.69 -9.22
N ILE A 94 1.27 17.10 -10.42
CA ILE A 94 2.24 16.04 -10.80
C ILE A 94 3.65 16.66 -10.87
N ALA A 95 3.74 17.91 -11.31
CA ALA A 95 4.98 18.69 -11.23
C ALA A 95 5.44 18.90 -9.78
N ASP A 96 4.55 19.28 -8.86
CA ASP A 96 4.92 19.51 -7.45
C ASP A 96 5.31 18.22 -6.72
N LEU A 97 4.65 17.09 -6.99
CA LEU A 97 5.07 15.80 -6.47
C LEU A 97 6.41 15.38 -7.07
N LEU A 98 6.65 15.56 -8.38
CA LEU A 98 7.98 15.32 -8.96
C LEU A 98 9.05 16.29 -8.46
N VAL A 99 8.72 17.55 -8.16
CA VAL A 99 9.64 18.54 -7.58
C VAL A 99 9.93 18.22 -6.11
N LEU A 100 8.91 17.78 -5.35
CA LEU A 100 9.04 17.30 -3.98
C LEU A 100 9.86 16.00 -3.92
N LEU A 101 9.63 15.08 -4.85
CA LEU A 101 10.37 13.83 -5.02
C LEU A 101 11.75 14.03 -5.69
N GLY A 102 11.96 15.15 -6.38
CA GLY A 102 13.25 15.56 -6.95
C GLY A 102 14.11 16.36 -5.98
N ASN A 103 13.54 16.82 -4.86
CA ASN A 103 14.29 17.42 -3.76
C ASN A 103 14.66 16.34 -2.74
N PRO A 104 15.93 15.89 -2.68
CA PRO A 104 16.34 14.80 -1.80
C PRO A 104 16.02 15.06 -0.32
N ASN A 105 16.03 16.33 0.14
CA ASN A 105 15.69 16.66 1.53
C ASN A 105 14.19 16.51 1.82
N SER A 106 13.34 16.76 0.83
CA SER A 106 11.88 16.64 0.95
C SER A 106 11.42 15.19 0.84
N VAL A 107 12.02 14.41 -0.06
CA VAL A 107 11.79 12.97 -0.09
C VAL A 107 12.24 12.39 1.24
N LEU A 108 13.45 12.73 1.73
CA LEU A 108 13.96 12.23 3.02
C LEU A 108 13.04 12.60 4.19
N GLY A 109 12.41 13.77 4.17
CA GLY A 109 11.38 14.15 5.14
C GLY A 109 10.12 13.26 5.07
N LEU A 110 9.67 12.89 3.87
CA LEU A 110 8.61 11.89 3.67
C LEU A 110 9.07 10.48 4.09
N PHE A 111 10.33 10.11 3.81
CA PHE A 111 10.96 8.83 4.19
C PHE A 111 10.97 8.66 5.73
N PHE A 112 11.42 9.66 6.50
CA PHE A 112 11.61 9.52 7.95
C PHE A 112 10.35 9.78 8.78
N ASN A 113 9.44 10.65 8.33
CA ASN A 113 8.24 10.93 9.12
C ASN A 113 7.19 9.81 9.00
N GLN A 114 7.27 8.98 7.96
CA GLN A 114 6.32 7.86 7.75
C GLN A 114 6.82 6.52 8.28
N SER A 115 8.13 6.30 8.44
CA SER A 115 8.66 5.06 9.06
C SER A 115 8.17 4.88 10.50
N ASN A 116 8.03 5.99 11.24
CA ASN A 116 7.46 5.95 12.60
C ASN A 116 5.98 5.55 12.57
N ASN A 117 5.20 6.06 11.61
CA ASN A 117 3.77 5.73 11.50
C ASN A 117 3.53 4.25 11.15
N ILE A 118 4.40 3.63 10.33
CA ILE A 118 4.31 2.19 10.02
C ILE A 118 4.52 1.36 11.29
N GLY A 119 5.61 1.64 12.03
CA GLY A 119 5.90 0.94 13.28
C GLY A 119 4.84 1.16 14.34
N ASP A 120 4.40 2.40 14.55
CA ASP A 120 3.35 2.76 15.50
C ASP A 120 2.03 2.07 15.15
N PHE A 121 1.66 2.03 13.87
CA PHE A 121 0.45 1.35 13.41
C PHE A 121 0.51 -0.17 13.67
N LEU A 122 1.62 -0.81 13.30
CA LEU A 122 1.78 -2.25 13.50
C LEU A 122 1.89 -2.63 14.98
N SER A 123 2.51 -1.77 15.79
CA SER A 123 2.56 -1.92 17.25
C SER A 123 1.18 -1.76 17.88
N ALA A 124 0.42 -0.75 17.47
CA ALA A 124 -0.97 -0.56 17.90
C ALA A 124 -1.88 -1.74 17.50
N ALA A 125 -1.60 -2.38 16.36
CA ALA A 125 -2.28 -3.60 15.92
C ALA A 125 -1.81 -4.88 16.63
N GLY A 126 -0.80 -4.79 17.52
CA GLY A 126 -0.21 -5.91 18.24
C GLY A 126 0.64 -6.83 17.37
N LEU A 127 1.12 -6.35 16.22
CA LEU A 127 1.88 -7.12 15.23
C LEU A 127 3.38 -6.81 15.25
N ASP A 128 3.77 -5.65 15.78
CA ASP A 128 5.16 -5.29 16.06
C ASP A 128 5.39 -5.22 17.57
N VAL A 129 6.39 -5.96 18.06
CA VAL A 129 6.89 -5.84 19.43
C VAL A 129 8.41 -5.61 19.36
N ASP A 130 8.86 -4.48 19.90
CA ASP A 130 10.26 -4.08 19.93
C ASP A 130 10.95 -4.06 18.54
N GLY A 131 10.22 -3.65 17.50
CA GLY A 131 10.71 -3.53 16.13
C GLY A 131 10.75 -4.86 15.37
N ARG A 132 9.97 -5.86 15.80
CA ARG A 132 9.92 -7.20 15.22
C ARG A 132 8.49 -7.67 15.01
N LEU A 133 8.25 -8.21 13.81
CA LEU A 133 6.94 -8.77 13.49
C LEU A 133 6.71 -10.07 14.26
N GLN A 134 5.54 -10.18 14.88
CA GLN A 134 5.13 -11.38 15.60
C GLN A 134 4.72 -12.54 14.66
N GLN A 135 4.49 -12.22 13.39
CA GLN A 135 4.23 -13.17 12.31
C GLN A 135 4.55 -12.53 10.96
N PRO A 136 4.77 -13.32 9.89
CA PRO A 136 4.98 -12.76 8.58
C PRO A 136 3.79 -11.95 8.06
N LEU A 137 4.06 -10.71 7.63
CA LEU A 137 3.07 -9.81 7.03
C LEU A 137 3.32 -9.65 5.53
N ASN A 138 2.25 -9.68 4.74
CA ASN A 138 2.31 -9.23 3.36
C ASN A 138 2.06 -7.72 3.29
N PHE A 139 2.63 -7.06 2.29
CA PHE A 139 2.47 -5.63 2.08
C PHE A 139 1.96 -5.37 0.67
N THR A 140 1.00 -4.46 0.54
CA THR A 140 0.45 -4.07 -0.76
C THR A 140 0.13 -2.58 -0.82
N GLY A 141 0.16 -1.99 -2.01
CA GLY A 141 -0.17 -0.58 -2.18
C GLY A 141 -0.07 -0.11 -3.62
N HIS A 142 -0.81 0.95 -3.94
CA HIS A 142 -0.79 1.62 -5.23
C HIS A 142 -0.07 2.98 -5.14
N SER A 143 0.61 3.41 -6.21
CA SER A 143 1.29 4.72 -6.27
C SER A 143 2.25 4.93 -5.08
N LEU A 144 2.02 5.95 -4.24
CA LEU A 144 2.77 6.20 -3.01
C LEU A 144 2.57 5.10 -1.95
N GLY A 145 1.39 4.48 -1.89
CA GLY A 145 1.15 3.34 -1.01
C GLY A 145 2.02 2.13 -1.39
N GLY A 146 2.34 1.96 -2.67
CA GLY A 146 3.29 0.95 -3.12
C GLY A 146 4.70 1.20 -2.58
N TYR A 147 5.10 2.47 -2.51
CA TYR A 147 6.35 2.88 -1.88
C TYR A 147 6.36 2.59 -0.36
N LEU A 148 5.26 2.88 0.35
CA LEU A 148 5.14 2.55 1.79
C LEU A 148 5.21 1.05 2.04
N ALA A 149 4.66 0.23 1.14
CA ALA A 149 4.79 -1.22 1.19
C ALA A 149 6.25 -1.70 1.10
N LEU A 150 7.06 -1.06 0.25
CA LEU A 150 8.50 -1.33 0.16
C LEU A 150 9.24 -0.89 1.42
N MET A 151 8.90 0.26 1.98
CA MET A 151 9.50 0.75 3.23
C MET A 151 9.20 -0.16 4.42
N ALA A 152 7.97 -0.67 4.54
CA ALA A 152 7.63 -1.68 5.53
C ALA A 152 8.47 -2.95 5.32
N GLY A 153 8.62 -3.41 4.06
CA GLY A 153 9.51 -4.51 3.71
C GLY A 153 10.96 -4.30 4.12
N TYR A 154 11.48 -3.09 3.98
CA TYR A 154 12.83 -2.72 4.41
C TYR A 154 12.97 -2.76 5.94
N GLN A 155 12.05 -2.09 6.64
CA GLN A 155 12.03 -2.02 8.10
C GLN A 155 11.97 -3.41 8.75
N TYR A 156 11.20 -4.33 8.15
CA TYR A 156 11.03 -5.70 8.64
C TYR A 156 11.66 -6.75 7.72
N SER A 157 12.82 -6.44 7.12
CA SER A 157 13.49 -7.23 6.08
C SER A 157 13.69 -8.73 6.38
N ALA A 158 13.79 -9.10 7.67
CA ALA A 158 13.90 -10.49 8.11
C ALA A 158 12.55 -11.25 8.12
N ASP A 159 11.43 -10.54 8.32
CA ASP A 159 10.19 -11.15 8.80
C ASP A 159 8.99 -10.92 7.87
N PHE A 160 9.13 -10.22 6.74
CA PHE A 160 8.00 -10.01 5.83
C PHE A 160 7.72 -11.21 4.89
N GLY A 161 6.45 -11.33 4.48
CA GLY A 161 5.96 -12.32 3.52
C GLY A 161 6.24 -11.88 2.07
N GLN A 162 5.23 -11.31 1.41
CA GLN A 162 5.30 -10.84 0.02
C GLN A 162 4.97 -9.35 -0.07
N ILE A 163 5.60 -8.65 -1.01
CA ILE A 163 5.31 -7.25 -1.33
C ILE A 163 4.77 -7.18 -2.76
N ASN A 164 3.52 -6.74 -2.92
CA ASN A 164 2.89 -6.55 -4.22
C ASN A 164 2.53 -5.08 -4.40
N THR A 165 3.12 -4.39 -5.36
CA THR A 165 2.84 -2.97 -5.61
C THR A 165 2.18 -2.77 -6.97
N TYR A 166 1.37 -1.74 -7.11
CA TYR A 166 0.61 -1.43 -8.33
C TYR A 166 0.91 -0.01 -8.78
N ASN A 167 1.56 0.15 -9.93
CA ASN A 167 2.12 1.44 -10.35
C ASN A 167 2.91 2.11 -9.20
N GLY A 168 3.62 1.30 -8.40
CA GLY A 168 4.29 1.75 -7.20
C GLY A 168 5.50 2.63 -7.52
N LEU A 169 5.62 3.75 -6.80
CA LEU A 169 6.80 4.61 -6.85
C LEU A 169 8.04 3.80 -6.40
N GLY A 170 9.08 3.79 -7.24
CA GLY A 170 10.42 3.30 -6.85
C GLY A 170 11.02 2.14 -7.63
N MET A 171 10.31 1.45 -8.55
CA MET A 171 10.91 0.30 -9.27
C MET A 171 10.59 0.26 -10.77
N ARG A 172 10.77 1.37 -11.50
CA ARG A 172 10.93 1.34 -12.96
C ARG A 172 12.41 1.55 -13.28
N ARG A 173 13.10 0.52 -13.77
CA ARG A 173 14.50 0.64 -14.22
C ARG A 173 14.63 1.24 -15.61
N THR A 174 13.56 1.81 -16.16
CA THR A 174 13.54 2.37 -17.51
C THR A 174 12.72 3.65 -17.53
N GLU A 175 13.51 4.73 -17.64
CA GLU A 175 13.20 6.00 -18.32
C GLU A 175 12.18 6.93 -17.62
N ALA A 176 12.74 8.04 -17.13
CA ALA A 176 12.09 9.27 -16.63
C ALA A 176 11.63 9.32 -15.15
N LEU A 177 12.26 8.56 -14.26
CA LEU A 177 12.35 8.97 -12.84
C LEU A 177 13.82 9.18 -12.50
N ASP A 178 14.12 10.42 -12.15
CA ASP A 178 15.42 11.07 -12.01
C ASP A 178 16.47 10.22 -11.24
N GLU A 179 17.76 10.43 -11.54
CA GLU A 179 18.88 9.79 -10.83
C GLU A 179 18.77 9.97 -9.30
N THR A 180 18.12 11.03 -8.84
CA THR A 180 17.79 11.30 -7.42
C THR A 180 16.92 10.22 -6.77
N ILE A 181 15.90 9.73 -7.48
CA ILE A 181 15.04 8.65 -7.01
C ILE A 181 15.85 7.35 -7.06
N ALA A 182 16.53 7.05 -8.17
CA ALA A 182 17.39 5.89 -8.28
C ALA A 182 18.50 5.84 -7.19
N ASN A 183 19.06 6.99 -6.81
CA ASN A 183 20.04 7.13 -5.72
C ASN A 183 19.41 7.00 -4.32
N ALA A 184 18.16 7.40 -4.14
CA ALA A 184 17.40 7.10 -2.92
C ALA A 184 17.04 5.60 -2.80
N PHE A 185 16.96 4.89 -3.93
CA PHE A 185 16.77 3.45 -4.01
C PHE A 185 18.08 2.65 -4.13
N GLU A 186 19.24 3.32 -4.30
CA GLU A 186 20.56 2.68 -4.30
C GLU A 186 20.84 2.16 -2.89
N GLY A 187 20.97 0.83 -2.76
CA GLY A 187 21.30 0.20 -1.48
C GLY A 187 20.10 -0.37 -0.70
N ILE A 188 18.87 -0.30 -1.23
CA ILE A 188 17.75 -1.07 -0.67
C ILE A 188 17.93 -2.55 -1.06
N PHE A 189 18.69 -3.29 -0.24
CA PHE A 189 18.87 -4.74 -0.35
C PHE A 189 17.75 -5.46 0.41
N ILE A 190 16.57 -5.50 -0.19
CA ILE A 190 15.52 -6.43 0.20
C ILE A 190 15.63 -7.66 -0.72
N ASP A 191 15.31 -8.85 -0.21
CA ASP A 191 15.21 -10.04 -1.04
C ASP A 191 14.18 -9.83 -2.17
N GLY A 192 14.69 -9.48 -3.35
CA GLY A 192 13.88 -9.15 -4.52
C GLY A 192 13.02 -10.30 -5.03
N SER A 193 13.25 -11.54 -4.59
CA SER A 193 12.38 -12.68 -4.92
C SER A 193 11.00 -12.61 -4.26
N ARG A 194 10.83 -11.76 -3.24
CA ARG A 194 9.58 -11.55 -2.50
C ARG A 194 8.86 -10.25 -2.87
N ILE A 195 9.32 -9.55 -3.91
CA ILE A 195 8.79 -8.24 -4.34
C ILE A 195 8.32 -8.33 -5.79
N THR A 196 7.09 -7.91 -6.05
CA THR A 196 6.56 -7.77 -7.41
C THR A 196 5.87 -6.41 -7.58
N ASN A 197 6.27 -5.63 -8.58
CA ASN A 197 5.59 -4.40 -8.97
C ASN A 197 4.85 -4.64 -10.29
N TYR A 198 3.53 -4.46 -10.28
CA TYR A 198 2.67 -4.60 -11.44
C TYR A 198 2.43 -3.23 -12.06
N PHE A 199 2.72 -3.11 -13.35
CA PHE A 199 2.46 -1.89 -14.12
C PHE A 199 1.29 -2.14 -15.07
N ALA A 200 0.28 -1.27 -15.00
CA ALA A 200 -0.75 -1.22 -16.04
C ALA A 200 -0.23 -0.30 -17.16
N ASP A 201 -0.15 -0.81 -18.39
CA ASP A 201 0.07 0.04 -19.56
C ASP A 201 -1.22 0.84 -19.85
N LYS A 202 -1.13 1.95 -20.61
CA LYS A 202 -2.33 2.69 -21.03
C LYS A 202 -3.31 1.70 -21.68
N GLY A 203 -4.57 1.72 -21.23
CA GLY A 203 -5.64 0.97 -21.88
C GLY A 203 -5.63 1.28 -23.38
N VAL A 204 -5.85 0.26 -24.21
CA VAL A 204 -5.92 0.42 -25.67
C VAL A 204 -6.97 1.50 -25.97
N GLU A 205 -6.52 2.65 -26.48
CA GLU A 205 -7.40 3.70 -27.03
C GLU A 205 -8.10 3.22 -28.30
#